data_AF-A0A3M1KXQ9-F1
#
_entry.id   AF-A0A3M1KXQ9-F1
#
_cell.length_a   1.000
_cell.length_b   1.000
_cell.length_c   1.000
_cell.angle_alpha   90.00
_cell.angle_beta   90.00
_cell.angle_gamma   90.00
#
_symmetry.space_group_name_H-M   'P 1'
#
loop_
_entity.id
_entity.type
_entity.pdbx_description
1 polymer ?
#
loop_
_entity_poly.entity_id
_entity_poly.type
_entity_poly.pdbx_seq_one_letter_code
_entity_poly.pdbx_strand_id
1 'polypeptide(L)'
;KRQEVLFEALDIAREIVDERYRAEALAALAPHLPEKKRQEVLREALEVARAIENEGNRAEALSALTPHLPEALLSEALDVAREIEEEMLRAWALAALAPRLHEWARHRGEEAWREACTTLRRLALYPRPEFLQDLKTLLPFFLELVPEGERKDAAGHIFHAAWDVTQWWP
;
A
#
# COMPACT_ATOMS: atom_id res chain seq x y z
N LYS A 1 -5.22 13.15 32.15
CA LYS A 1 -5.21 11.69 32.39
C LYS A 1 -5.26 10.84 31.11
N ARG A 2 -6.38 10.76 30.35
CA ARG A 2 -6.42 9.92 29.13
C ARG A 2 -5.38 10.30 28.07
N GLN A 3 -5.21 11.60 27.83
CA GLN A 3 -4.23 12.11 26.87
C GLN A 3 -2.78 11.83 27.31
N GLU A 4 -2.49 12.00 28.61
CA GLU A 4 -1.17 11.72 29.20
C GLU A 4 -0.81 10.24 29.07
N VAL A 5 -1.74 9.34 29.41
CA VAL A 5 -1.56 7.89 29.25
C VAL A 5 -1.34 7.51 27.79
N LEU A 6 -2.01 8.19 26.85
CA LEU A 6 -1.81 7.95 25.43
C LEU A 6 -0.43 8.38 24.94
N PHE A 7 0.09 9.51 25.44
CA PHE A 7 1.45 9.95 25.12
C PHE A 7 2.50 9.04 25.76
N GLU A 8 2.29 8.60 27.00
CA GLU A 8 3.15 7.60 27.64
C GLU A 8 3.16 6.27 26.87
N ALA A 9 1.99 5.81 26.42
CA ALA A 9 1.89 4.62 25.58
C ALA A 9 2.61 4.77 24.23
N LEU A 10 2.62 5.98 23.64
CA LEU A 10 3.40 6.26 22.43
C LEU A 10 4.90 6.17 22.70
N ASP A 11 5.37 6.71 23.83
CA ASP A 11 6.79 6.66 24.17
C ASP A 11 7.23 5.22 24.43
N ILE A 12 6.42 4.42 25.12
CA ILE A 12 6.66 2.97 25.27
C ILE A 12 6.66 2.26 23.93
N ALA A 13 5.72 2.59 23.03
CA ALA A 13 5.67 1.99 21.70
C ALA A 13 6.95 2.28 20.90
N ARG A 14 7.52 3.48 21.00
CA ARG A 14 8.79 3.86 20.35
C ARG A 14 9.99 3.08 20.87
N GLU A 15 9.96 2.69 22.14
CA GLU A 15 11.03 1.90 22.78
C GLU A 15 10.97 0.40 22.43
N ILE A 16 9.94 -0.06 21.73
CA ILE A 16 9.88 -1.46 21.26
C ILE A 16 11.06 -1.72 20.32
N VAL A 17 11.88 -2.71 20.68
CA VAL A 17 13.09 -3.10 19.95
C VAL A 17 12.76 -3.77 18.62
N ASP A 18 11.75 -4.64 18.60
CA ASP A 18 11.28 -5.27 17.37
C ASP A 18 10.54 -4.25 16.52
N GLU A 19 11.11 -3.92 15.36
CA GLU A 19 10.64 -2.84 14.51
C GLU A 19 9.25 -3.08 13.93
N ARG A 20 8.89 -4.35 13.68
CA ARG A 20 7.56 -4.72 13.23
C ARG A 20 6.55 -4.42 14.33
N TYR A 21 6.80 -4.89 15.55
CA TYR A 21 5.91 -4.60 16.68
C TYR A 21 5.86 -3.11 17.03
N ARG A 22 6.97 -2.37 16.86
CA ARG A 22 6.99 -0.91 16.99
C ARG A 22 6.05 -0.25 15.98
N ALA A 23 6.16 -0.59 14.70
CA ALA A 23 5.29 -0.04 13.65
C ALA A 23 3.81 -0.36 13.90
N GLU A 24 3.50 -1.61 14.25
CA GLU A 24 2.14 -2.06 14.58
C GLU A 24 1.58 -1.32 15.79
N ALA A 25 2.37 -1.16 16.87
CA ALA A 25 1.94 -0.46 18.08
C ALA A 25 1.66 1.03 17.82
N LEU A 26 2.54 1.70 17.06
CA LEU A 26 2.33 3.10 16.66
C LEU A 26 1.07 3.24 15.80
N ALA A 27 0.85 2.33 14.86
CA ALA A 27 -0.36 2.29 14.03
C ALA A 27 -1.63 2.11 14.86
N ALA A 28 -1.62 1.19 15.84
CA ALA A 28 -2.76 0.92 16.71
C ALA A 28 -3.11 2.09 17.64
N LEU A 29 -2.12 2.87 18.08
CA LEU A 29 -2.33 4.06 18.92
C LEU A 29 -2.82 5.27 18.11
N ALA A 30 -2.49 5.35 16.82
CA ALA A 30 -2.73 6.52 15.99
C ALA A 30 -4.22 6.97 15.92
N PRO A 31 -5.23 6.09 15.78
CA PRO A 31 -6.64 6.48 15.75
C PRO A 31 -7.13 7.23 17.01
N HIS A 32 -6.41 7.10 18.13
CA HIS A 32 -6.76 7.77 19.39
C HIS A 32 -6.15 9.16 19.55
N LEU A 33 -5.29 9.57 18.61
CA LEU A 33 -4.59 10.85 18.64
C LEU A 33 -5.36 11.97 17.95
N PRO A 34 -5.12 13.24 18.33
CA PRO A 34 -5.57 14.39 17.56
C PRO A 34 -5.00 14.35 16.14
N GLU A 35 -5.76 14.86 15.16
CA GLU A 35 -5.47 14.79 13.71
C GLU A 35 -3.99 15.00 13.36
N LYS A 36 -3.42 16.13 13.79
CA LYS A 36 -2.04 16.49 13.49
C LYS A 36 -1.06 15.45 14.01
N LYS A 37 -1.26 14.99 15.25
CA LYS A 37 -0.37 14.01 15.88
C LYS A 37 -0.56 12.61 15.31
N ARG A 38 -1.79 12.27 14.91
CA ARG A 38 -2.09 11.02 14.19
C ARG A 38 -1.30 10.93 12.89
N GLN A 39 -1.27 12.00 12.09
CA GLN A 39 -0.51 12.02 10.84
C GLN A 39 1.01 11.94 11.06
N GLU A 40 1.53 12.60 12.09
CA GLU A 40 2.93 12.50 12.49
C GLU A 40 3.30 11.05 12.88
N VAL A 41 2.49 10.43 13.74
CA VAL A 41 2.75 9.05 14.24
C VAL A 41 2.58 8.01 13.14
N LEU A 42 1.64 8.18 12.20
CA LEU A 42 1.50 7.24 11.08
C LEU A 42 2.63 7.35 10.06
N ARG A 43 3.19 8.55 9.87
CA ARG A 43 4.41 8.72 9.07
C ARG A 43 5.60 8.05 9.75
N GLU A 44 5.76 8.27 11.06
CA GLU A 44 6.78 7.60 11.87
C GLU A 44 6.65 6.06 11.78
N ALA A 45 5.44 5.52 11.93
CA ALA A 45 5.18 4.10 11.78
C ALA A 45 5.54 3.58 10.39
N LEU A 46 5.25 4.35 9.33
CA LEU A 46 5.54 3.97 7.95
C LEU A 46 7.04 3.99 7.67
N GLU A 47 7.77 4.97 8.18
CA GLU A 47 9.23 5.04 8.13
C GLU A 47 9.86 3.84 8.85
N VAL A 48 9.34 3.48 10.03
CA VAL A 48 9.76 2.27 10.74
C VAL A 48 9.49 1.03 9.89
N ALA A 49 8.27 0.88 9.35
CA ALA A 49 7.92 -0.27 8.52
C ALA A 49 8.83 -0.40 7.29
N ARG A 50 9.17 0.72 6.64
CA ARG A 50 10.06 0.76 5.48
C ARG A 50 11.49 0.31 5.82
N ALA A 51 11.98 0.66 7.01
CA ALA A 51 13.32 0.35 7.47
C ALA A 51 13.51 -1.14 7.86
N ILE A 52 12.42 -1.88 8.06
CA ILE A 52 12.48 -3.31 8.41
C ILE A 52 13.20 -4.09 7.31
N GLU A 53 14.32 -4.74 7.68
CA GLU A 53 15.13 -5.54 6.75
C GLU A 53 14.43 -6.81 6.29
N ASN A 54 13.70 -7.48 7.19
CA ASN A 54 12.96 -8.69 6.84
C ASN A 54 11.69 -8.32 6.06
N GLU A 55 11.65 -8.68 4.77
CA GLU A 55 10.55 -8.31 3.88
C GLU A 55 9.18 -8.82 4.34
N GLY A 56 9.13 -9.99 4.99
CA GLY A 56 7.88 -10.55 5.52
C GLY A 56 7.33 -9.68 6.64
N ASN A 57 8.20 -9.29 7.56
CA ASN A 57 7.86 -8.37 8.63
C ASN A 57 7.49 -6.97 8.11
N ARG A 58 8.17 -6.50 7.05
CA ARG A 58 7.84 -5.24 6.37
C ARG A 58 6.45 -5.27 5.74
N ALA A 59 6.11 -6.36 5.04
CA ALA A 59 4.79 -6.56 4.46
C ALA A 59 3.68 -6.64 5.52
N GLU A 60 3.94 -7.35 6.63
CA GLU A 60 3.02 -7.48 7.76
C GLU A 60 2.78 -6.12 8.44
N ALA A 61 3.85 -5.38 8.75
CA ALA A 61 3.76 -4.04 9.31
C ALA A 61 2.96 -3.11 8.39
N LEU A 62 3.28 -3.07 7.09
CA LEU A 62 2.57 -2.23 6.13
C LEU A 62 1.07 -2.59 6.04
N SER A 63 0.75 -3.88 6.09
CA SER A 63 -0.63 -4.37 6.12
C SER A 63 -1.37 -3.89 7.37
N ALA A 64 -0.72 -3.91 8.53
CA ALA A 64 -1.29 -3.42 9.79
C ALA A 64 -1.48 -1.88 9.81
N LEU A 65 -0.60 -1.13 9.14
CA LEU A 65 -0.73 0.33 9.01
C LEU A 65 -1.89 0.74 8.10
N THR A 66 -2.15 -0.04 7.05
CA THR A 66 -3.01 0.33 5.93
C THR A 66 -4.42 0.85 6.31
N PRO A 67 -5.16 0.22 7.25
CA PRO A 67 -6.47 0.72 7.67
C PRO A 67 -6.45 2.12 8.29
N HIS A 68 -5.29 2.56 8.77
CA HIS A 68 -5.12 3.82 9.49
C HIS A 68 -4.47 4.91 8.64
N LEU A 69 -3.83 4.56 7.52
CA LEU A 69 -3.10 5.49 6.67
C LEU A 69 -4.02 6.60 6.12
N PRO A 70 -3.67 7.89 6.31
CA PRO A 70 -4.34 8.98 5.63
C PRO A 70 -4.02 8.94 4.13
N GLU A 71 -4.90 9.51 3.30
CA GLU A 71 -4.70 9.59 1.85
C GLU A 71 -3.32 10.16 1.45
N ALA A 72 -2.85 11.16 2.21
CA ALA A 72 -1.57 11.82 1.97
C ALA A 72 -0.34 10.90 2.10
N LEU A 73 -0.48 9.72 2.73
CA LEU A 73 0.60 8.74 2.88
C LEU A 73 0.41 7.50 1.98
N LEU A 74 -0.64 7.42 1.18
CA LEU A 74 -0.89 6.23 0.35
C LEU A 74 0.16 6.04 -0.75
N SER A 75 0.66 7.13 -1.36
CA SER A 75 1.72 7.05 -2.37
C SER A 75 3.04 6.54 -1.75
N GLU A 76 3.38 7.03 -0.55
CA GLU A 76 4.56 6.57 0.18
C GLU A 76 4.42 5.10 0.62
N ALA A 77 3.25 4.70 1.11
CA ALA A 77 2.98 3.29 1.44
C ALA A 77 3.07 2.38 0.21
N LEU A 78 2.63 2.86 -0.96
CA LEU A 78 2.78 2.15 -2.22
C LEU A 78 4.25 2.05 -2.66
N ASP A 79 5.09 3.04 -2.36
CA ASP A 79 6.55 2.94 -2.52
C ASP A 79 7.11 1.80 -1.67
N VAL A 80 6.76 1.74 -0.38
CA VAL A 80 7.23 0.69 0.53
C VAL A 80 6.82 -0.70 0.04
N ALA A 81 5.57 -0.87 -0.40
CA ALA A 81 5.11 -2.14 -0.96
C ALA A 81 5.91 -2.53 -2.22
N ARG A 82 6.20 -1.57 -3.12
CA ARG A 82 6.96 -1.79 -4.36
C ARG A 82 8.43 -2.12 -4.13
N GLU A 83 8.99 -1.75 -2.99
CA GLU A 83 10.37 -2.05 -2.56
C GLU A 83 10.55 -3.47 -2.02
N ILE A 84 9.46 -4.23 -1.85
CA ILE A 84 9.52 -5.64 -1.49
C ILE A 84 9.89 -6.45 -2.73
N GLU A 85 11.02 -7.16 -2.68
CA GLU A 85 11.54 -7.95 -3.80
C GLU A 85 10.81 -9.29 -3.93
N GLU A 86 10.49 -9.95 -2.82
CA GLU A 86 9.76 -11.22 -2.85
C GLU A 86 8.31 -11.01 -3.33
N GLU A 87 7.95 -11.67 -4.43
CA GLU A 87 6.67 -11.51 -5.15
C GLU A 87 5.46 -11.69 -4.23
N MET A 88 5.43 -12.78 -3.46
CA MET A 88 4.26 -13.15 -2.66
C MET A 88 4.03 -12.11 -1.55
N LEU A 89 5.09 -11.60 -0.93
CA LEU A 89 5.06 -10.57 0.10
C LEU A 89 4.71 -9.21 -0.47
N ARG A 90 5.24 -8.86 -1.65
CA ARG A 90 4.86 -7.64 -2.37
C ARG A 90 3.38 -7.65 -2.73
N ALA A 91 2.90 -8.73 -3.35
CA ALA A 91 1.50 -8.89 -3.70
C ALA A 91 0.60 -8.85 -2.46
N TRP A 92 1.02 -9.43 -1.34
CA TRP A 92 0.28 -9.34 -0.08
C TRP A 92 0.17 -7.90 0.43
N ALA A 93 1.28 -7.15 0.47
CA ALA A 93 1.28 -5.75 0.87
C ALA A 93 0.44 -4.87 -0.08
N LEU A 94 0.54 -5.08 -1.39
CA LEU A 94 -0.29 -4.39 -2.39
C LEU A 94 -1.77 -4.72 -2.23
N ALA A 95 -2.11 -5.96 -1.89
CA ALA A 95 -3.49 -6.39 -1.65
C ALA A 95 -4.09 -5.68 -0.43
N ALA A 96 -3.28 -5.45 0.62
CA ALA A 96 -3.72 -4.67 1.77
C ALA A 96 -4.03 -3.22 1.37
N LEU A 97 -3.20 -2.59 0.54
CA LEU A 97 -3.36 -1.21 0.07
C LEU A 97 -4.49 -1.02 -0.95
N ALA A 98 -4.83 -2.05 -1.74
CA ALA A 98 -5.73 -1.94 -2.88
C ALA A 98 -7.11 -1.30 -2.56
N PRO A 99 -7.81 -1.64 -1.46
CA PRO A 99 -9.08 -1.00 -1.12
C PRO A 99 -8.93 0.51 -0.86
N ARG A 100 -7.85 0.91 -0.18
CA ARG A 100 -7.57 2.32 0.14
C ARG A 100 -7.21 3.11 -1.12
N LEU A 101 -6.42 2.51 -2.02
CA LEU A 101 -6.09 3.11 -3.32
C LEU A 101 -7.32 3.26 -4.22
N HIS A 102 -8.22 2.27 -4.22
CA HIS A 102 -9.48 2.35 -4.93
C HIS A 102 -10.36 3.50 -4.40
N GLU A 103 -10.52 3.63 -3.09
CA GLU A 103 -11.26 4.75 -2.48
C GLU A 103 -10.63 6.10 -2.82
N TRP A 104 -9.30 6.21 -2.68
CA TRP A 104 -8.55 7.43 -2.99
C TRP A 104 -8.70 7.84 -4.46
N ALA A 105 -8.65 6.89 -5.39
CA ALA A 105 -8.77 7.14 -6.82
C ALA A 105 -10.10 7.80 -7.23
N ARG A 106 -11.20 7.51 -6.52
CA ARG A 106 -12.54 8.08 -6.79
C ARG A 106 -12.59 9.60 -6.78
N HIS A 107 -11.69 10.23 -6.02
CA HIS A 107 -11.73 11.68 -5.79
C HIS A 107 -10.46 12.39 -6.29
N ARG A 108 -9.52 11.66 -6.91
CA ARG A 108 -8.15 12.12 -7.19
C ARG A 108 -7.74 11.94 -8.65
N GLY A 109 -8.71 11.98 -9.59
CA GLY A 109 -8.56 11.67 -11.02
C GLY A 109 -7.14 11.76 -11.62
N GLU A 110 -6.60 12.97 -11.80
CA GLU A 110 -5.27 13.14 -12.40
C GLU A 110 -4.11 12.64 -11.53
N GLU A 111 -4.19 12.82 -10.21
CA GLU A 111 -3.15 12.35 -9.28
C GLU A 111 -3.13 10.82 -9.25
N ALA A 112 -4.30 10.19 -9.18
CA ALA A 112 -4.47 8.74 -9.17
C ALA A 112 -4.07 8.12 -10.51
N TRP A 113 -4.36 8.79 -11.63
CA TRP A 113 -3.84 8.39 -12.94
C TRP A 113 -2.31 8.42 -13.01
N ARG A 114 -1.68 9.51 -12.53
CA ARG A 114 -0.21 9.61 -12.47
C ARG A 114 0.42 8.53 -11.60
N GLU A 115 -0.19 8.23 -10.45
CA GLU A 115 0.28 7.15 -9.57
C GLU A 115 0.09 5.77 -10.23
N ALA A 116 -1.03 5.52 -10.91
CA ALA A 116 -1.25 4.28 -11.65
C ALA A 116 -0.22 4.08 -12.75
N CYS A 117 0.07 5.10 -13.57
CA CYS A 117 1.12 5.02 -14.58
C CYS A 117 2.51 4.78 -13.98
N THR A 118 2.80 5.36 -12.82
CA THR A 118 4.07 5.15 -12.11
C THR A 118 4.15 3.72 -11.56
N THR A 119 3.05 3.23 -11.01
CA THR A 119 2.92 1.87 -10.49
C THR A 119 3.09 0.83 -11.57
N LEU A 120 2.39 0.95 -12.70
CA LEU A 120 2.55 0.05 -13.84
C LEU A 120 3.99 0.03 -14.36
N ARG A 121 4.64 1.20 -14.49
CA ARG A 121 6.03 1.29 -14.95
C ARG A 121 7.01 0.63 -13.99
N ARG A 122 6.80 0.77 -12.67
CA ARG A 122 7.64 0.14 -11.66
C ARG A 122 7.44 -1.37 -11.62
N LEU A 123 6.20 -1.83 -11.63
CA LEU A 123 5.89 -3.26 -11.59
C LEU A 123 6.34 -3.98 -12.88
N ALA A 124 6.34 -3.30 -14.02
CA ALA A 124 6.83 -3.85 -15.28
C ALA A 124 8.35 -4.10 -15.32
N LEU A 125 9.10 -3.70 -14.28
CA LEU A 125 10.51 -4.04 -14.12
C LEU A 125 10.71 -5.45 -13.54
N TYR A 126 9.69 -6.02 -12.89
CA TYR A 126 9.74 -7.37 -12.34
C TYR A 126 9.51 -8.43 -13.42
N PRO A 127 9.96 -9.67 -13.20
CA PRO A 127 9.59 -10.79 -14.03
C PRO A 127 8.09 -10.88 -14.25
N ARG A 128 7.75 -11.33 -15.44
CA ARG A 128 6.38 -11.27 -15.94
C ARG A 128 5.33 -11.97 -15.06
N PRO A 129 5.56 -13.18 -14.50
CA PRO A 129 4.58 -13.79 -13.60
C PRO A 129 4.24 -12.88 -12.40
N GLU A 130 5.27 -12.26 -11.82
CA GLU A 130 5.14 -11.36 -10.68
C GLU A 130 4.39 -10.08 -11.04
N PHE A 131 4.74 -9.47 -12.17
CA PHE A 131 4.04 -8.30 -12.69
C PHE A 131 2.54 -8.58 -12.86
N LEU A 132 2.18 -9.75 -13.41
CA LEU A 132 0.78 -10.12 -13.63
C LEU A 132 0.03 -10.35 -12.31
N GLN A 133 0.71 -10.91 -11.31
CA GLN A 133 0.15 -11.11 -9.98
C GLN A 133 -0.09 -9.77 -9.26
N ASP A 134 0.85 -8.83 -9.35
CA ASP A 134 0.70 -7.47 -8.81
C ASP A 134 -0.39 -6.68 -9.54
N LEU A 135 -0.43 -6.79 -10.88
CA LEU A 135 -1.46 -6.17 -11.72
C LEU A 135 -2.87 -6.66 -11.36
N LYS A 136 -3.03 -7.97 -11.17
CA LYS A 136 -4.29 -8.57 -10.72
C LYS A 136 -4.70 -8.02 -9.35
N THR A 137 -3.74 -7.87 -8.45
CA THR A 137 -3.97 -7.38 -7.09
C THR A 137 -4.47 -5.93 -7.07
N LEU A 138 -3.91 -5.09 -7.93
CA LEU A 138 -4.27 -3.68 -8.05
C LEU A 138 -5.39 -3.40 -9.07
N LEU A 139 -5.99 -4.44 -9.67
CA LEU A 139 -7.02 -4.28 -10.70
C LEU A 139 -8.18 -3.36 -10.28
N PRO A 140 -8.74 -3.43 -9.04
CA PRO A 140 -9.80 -2.53 -8.61
C PRO A 140 -9.38 -1.05 -8.59
N PHE A 141 -8.10 -0.77 -8.29
CA PHE A 141 -7.56 0.57 -8.34
C PHE A 141 -7.48 1.08 -9.79
N PHE A 142 -6.96 0.27 -10.71
CA PHE A 142 -6.86 0.65 -12.13
C PHE A 142 -8.22 0.85 -12.80
N LEU A 143 -9.20 -0.02 -12.50
CA LEU A 143 -10.54 0.09 -13.08
C LEU A 143 -11.29 1.32 -12.58
N GLU A 144 -10.99 1.82 -11.38
CA GLU A 144 -11.63 3.04 -10.87
C GLU A 144 -11.28 4.27 -11.71
N LEU A 145 -10.11 4.27 -12.34
CA LEU A 145 -9.63 5.35 -13.21
C LEU A 145 -10.29 5.34 -14.60
N VAL A 146 -10.97 4.24 -14.95
CA VAL A 146 -11.69 4.10 -16.22
C VAL A 146 -13.12 4.64 -16.05
N PRO A 147 -13.66 5.41 -17.02
CA PRO A 147 -15.05 5.85 -17.00
C PRO A 147 -16.00 4.66 -16.76
N GLU A 148 -17.02 4.84 -15.92
CA GLU A 148 -17.87 3.74 -15.43
C GLU A 148 -18.46 2.87 -16.56
N GLY A 149 -18.88 3.50 -17.66
CA GLY A 149 -19.42 2.81 -18.83
C GLY A 149 -18.43 1.92 -19.59
N GLU A 150 -17.12 2.13 -19.41
CA GLU A 150 -16.04 1.44 -20.10
C GLU A 150 -15.32 0.42 -19.22
N ARG A 151 -15.59 0.39 -17.91
CA ARG A 151 -14.85 -0.45 -16.93
C ARG A 151 -14.90 -1.95 -17.26
N LYS A 152 -16.05 -2.46 -17.70
CA LYS A 152 -16.21 -3.89 -18.05
C LYS A 152 -15.35 -4.27 -19.25
N ASP A 153 -15.37 -3.42 -20.28
CA ASP A 153 -14.60 -3.65 -21.50
C ASP A 153 -13.10 -3.48 -21.24
N ALA A 154 -12.72 -2.47 -20.44
CA ALA A 154 -11.35 -2.24 -20.03
C ALA A 154 -10.79 -3.39 -19.19
N ALA A 155 -11.55 -3.95 -18.25
CA ALA A 155 -11.14 -5.13 -17.49
C ALA A 155 -10.88 -6.33 -18.43
N GLY A 156 -11.78 -6.54 -19.39
CA GLY A 156 -11.62 -7.55 -20.42
C GLY A 156 -10.37 -7.32 -21.27
N HIS A 157 -10.14 -6.10 -21.74
CA HIS A 157 -8.97 -5.76 -22.56
C HIS A 157 -7.65 -5.85 -21.79
N ILE A 158 -7.60 -5.43 -20.52
CA ILE A 158 -6.40 -5.56 -19.68
C ILE A 158 -6.10 -7.04 -19.45
N PHE A 159 -7.12 -7.84 -19.12
CA PHE A 159 -6.94 -9.28 -18.90
C PHE A 159 -6.56 -10.00 -20.19
N HIS A 160 -7.21 -9.69 -21.32
CA HIS A 160 -6.88 -10.25 -22.62
C HIS A 160 -5.48 -9.82 -23.07
N ALA A 161 -5.09 -8.54 -22.95
CA ALA A 161 -3.73 -8.12 -23.28
C ALA A 161 -2.70 -8.80 -22.37
N ALA A 162 -2.98 -8.90 -21.08
CA ALA A 162 -2.11 -9.61 -20.13
C ALA A 162 -1.97 -11.10 -20.48
N TRP A 163 -3.07 -11.78 -20.80
CA TRP A 163 -3.15 -13.20 -21.16
C TRP A 163 -2.58 -13.47 -22.55
N ASP A 164 -2.88 -12.66 -23.56
CA ASP A 164 -2.34 -12.82 -24.90
C ASP A 164 -0.83 -12.70 -24.85
N VAL A 165 -0.28 -11.74 -24.11
CA VAL A 165 1.17 -11.68 -23.98
C VAL A 165 1.70 -12.99 -23.31
N THR A 166 0.95 -13.71 -22.43
CA THR A 166 1.43 -14.96 -21.78
C THR A 166 1.48 -16.12 -22.75
N GLN A 167 0.70 -16.07 -23.82
CA GLN A 167 0.69 -17.10 -24.86
C GLN A 167 1.82 -16.93 -25.89
N TRP A 168 2.47 -15.76 -25.97
CA TRP A 168 3.38 -15.43 -27.08
C TRP A 168 4.87 -15.31 -26.68
N TRP A 169 5.23 -15.60 -25.42
CA TRP A 169 6.63 -15.64 -25.01
C TRP A 169 6.95 -16.95 -24.28
N PRO A 170 8.05 -17.65 -24.64
CA PRO A 170 8.47 -18.88 -23.97
C PRO A 170 8.90 -18.67 -22.51
#